data_AF-A0A0F9P9B3-F1
#
_entry.id   AF-A0A0F9P9B3-F1
#
_cell.length_a   1.000
_cell.length_b   1.000
_cell.length_c   1.000
_cell.angle_alpha   90.00
_cell.angle_beta   90.00
_cell.angle_gamma   90.00
#
_symmetry.space_group_name_H-M   'P 1'
#
loop_
_entity.id
_entity.type
_entity.pdbx_description
1 polymer ?
#
loop_
_entity_poly.entity_id
_entity_poly.type
_entity_poly.pdbx_seq_one_letter_code
_entity_poly.pdbx_strand_id
1 'polypeptide(L)'
;MSQLNRQQKFQEKMSQYQRRLDSNDETDVVIEGRLTRMVGLTLEAVGFQAPMGSRCEILGKGQKPIEAEVVGFSGETLFLMPTGDMRGLLPNAKVRPIRSDSMVPVGEGMLGRVIDGAGKVLDGKGPLKLHDKVALHGEPINPLARSPIKKHLDVGVQTINSLLSIGRGQRMGLFAGSGVGKSVLLGMMTRFTEADVIVVGLIGERGREVKEFIEDILGEEGMSRSVVVASPADHSPLMRLHGAMLATSIAEYFRDQGKQVLL
;
A
#
# COMPACT_ATOMS: atom_id res chain seq x y z
N MET A 1 -30.36 -1.53 47.32
CA MET A 1 -29.22 -2.04 46.51
C MET A 1 -29.12 -1.46 45.08
N SER A 2 -29.93 -0.47 44.65
CA SER A 2 -29.85 0.07 43.26
C SER A 2 -29.01 1.35 43.10
N GLN A 3 -28.68 2.07 44.19
CA GLN A 3 -27.94 3.34 44.09
C GLN A 3 -26.42 3.16 43.91
N LEU A 4 -25.79 2.13 44.49
CA LEU A 4 -24.35 1.87 44.33
C LEU A 4 -23.93 1.61 42.87
N ASN A 5 -24.80 0.96 42.09
CA ASN A 5 -24.52 0.60 40.69
C ASN A 5 -24.48 1.84 39.78
N ARG A 6 -25.22 2.90 40.11
CA ARG A 6 -25.23 4.15 39.34
C ARG A 6 -23.97 4.98 39.60
N GLN A 7 -23.47 4.99 40.83
CA GLN A 7 -22.26 5.73 41.22
C GLN A 7 -21.01 5.11 40.58
N GLN A 8 -20.87 3.78 40.61
CA GLN A 8 -19.77 3.08 39.94
C GLN A 8 -19.74 3.31 38.42
N LYS A 9 -20.89 3.19 37.74
CA LYS A 9 -20.98 3.50 36.29
C LYS A 9 -20.61 4.94 35.97
N PHE A 10 -20.92 5.88 36.85
CA PHE A 10 -20.55 7.28 36.67
C PHE A 10 -19.05 7.49 36.85
N GLN A 11 -18.44 6.86 37.86
CA GLN A 11 -16.99 6.90 38.07
C GLN A 11 -16.22 6.24 36.93
N GLU A 12 -16.68 5.11 36.40
CA GLU A 12 -16.09 4.47 35.22
C GLU A 12 -16.16 5.39 33.99
N LYS A 13 -17.32 5.98 33.70
CA LYS A 13 -17.46 6.96 32.61
C LYS A 13 -16.54 8.18 32.80
N MET A 14 -16.52 8.76 34.00
CA MET A 14 -15.66 9.91 34.29
C MET A 14 -14.19 9.55 34.16
N SER A 15 -13.77 8.36 34.58
CA SER A 15 -12.39 7.89 34.41
C SER A 15 -12.01 7.67 32.93
N GLN A 16 -12.96 7.26 32.08
CA GLN A 16 -12.75 7.19 30.63
C GLN A 16 -12.63 8.57 29.98
N TYR A 17 -13.44 9.54 30.41
CA TYR A 17 -13.32 10.92 29.93
C TYR A 17 -12.03 11.59 30.43
N GLN A 18 -11.66 11.36 31.69
CA GLN A 18 -10.42 11.84 32.27
C GLN A 18 -9.22 11.27 31.52
N ARG A 19 -9.20 9.97 31.19
CA ARG A 19 -8.16 9.38 30.32
C ARG A 19 -8.10 9.96 28.91
N ARG A 20 -9.23 10.45 28.37
CA ARG A 20 -9.27 11.14 27.06
C ARG A 20 -8.79 12.58 27.13
N LEU A 21 -8.88 13.21 28.29
CA LEU A 21 -8.40 14.57 28.54
C LEU A 21 -6.94 14.58 28.98
N ASP A 22 -6.54 13.58 29.77
CA ASP A 22 -5.19 13.36 30.29
C ASP A 22 -4.28 12.65 29.27
N SER A 23 -4.86 11.94 28.29
CA SER A 23 -4.14 11.67 27.05
C SER A 23 -3.93 13.03 26.41
N ASN A 24 -2.71 13.56 26.55
CA ASN A 24 -2.21 14.76 25.87
C ASN A 24 -2.41 14.64 24.36
N ASP A 25 -3.65 14.81 23.88
CA ASP A 25 -3.88 15.63 22.71
C ASP A 25 -3.57 17.04 23.19
N GLU A 26 -2.28 17.40 23.18
CA GLU A 26 -1.90 18.80 23.02
C GLU A 26 -2.87 19.38 22.00
N THR A 27 -3.43 20.56 22.28
CA THR A 27 -4.28 21.26 21.33
C THR A 27 -3.40 21.54 20.12
N ASP A 28 -3.38 20.58 19.21
CA ASP A 28 -2.38 20.49 18.16
C ASP A 28 -2.64 21.68 17.27
N VAL A 29 -1.74 22.66 17.34
CA VAL A 29 -1.78 23.79 16.43
C VAL A 29 -1.72 23.19 15.04
N VAL A 30 -2.83 23.25 14.30
CA VAL A 30 -2.91 22.72 12.95
C VAL A 30 -2.04 23.61 12.08
N ILE A 31 -0.82 23.15 11.80
CA ILE A 31 0.10 23.86 10.93
C ILE A 31 -0.43 23.72 9.51
N GLU A 32 -0.86 24.83 8.90
CA GLU A 32 -1.29 24.88 7.51
C GLU A 32 -0.30 25.71 6.69
N GLY A 33 0.17 25.12 5.59
CA GLY A 33 0.86 25.83 4.53
C GLY A 33 -0.07 26.26 3.41
N ARG A 34 0.53 26.74 2.33
CA ARG A 34 -0.18 27.08 1.09
C ARG A 34 0.62 26.66 -0.14
N LEU A 35 -0.10 26.33 -1.20
CA LEU A 35 0.45 26.12 -2.54
C LEU A 35 0.94 27.45 -3.13
N THR A 36 2.20 27.51 -3.54
CA THR A 36 2.80 28.67 -4.23
C THR A 36 2.83 28.47 -5.73
N ARG A 37 3.10 27.25 -6.20
CA ARG A 37 3.31 26.96 -7.62
C ARG A 37 2.93 25.53 -7.97
N MET A 38 2.56 25.31 -9.23
CA MET A 38 2.33 23.99 -9.82
C MET A 38 3.01 23.95 -11.18
N VAL A 39 3.86 22.94 -11.40
CA VAL A 39 4.52 22.66 -12.68
C VAL A 39 4.41 21.17 -12.99
N GLY A 40 3.59 20.82 -13.98
CA GLY A 40 3.32 19.42 -14.31
C GLY A 40 2.72 18.67 -13.11
N LEU A 41 3.39 17.61 -12.66
CA LEU A 41 3.01 16.80 -11.49
C LEU A 41 3.66 17.27 -10.17
N THR A 42 4.52 18.29 -10.22
CA THR A 42 5.21 18.80 -9.03
C THR A 42 4.53 20.06 -8.54
N LEU A 43 4.20 20.07 -7.26
CA LEU A 43 3.59 21.18 -6.55
C LEU A 43 4.60 21.77 -5.57
N GLU A 44 4.55 23.09 -5.37
CA GLU A 44 5.39 23.78 -4.40
C GLU A 44 4.53 24.33 -3.27
N ALA A 45 4.92 24.05 -2.03
CA ALA A 45 4.25 24.54 -0.85
C ALA A 45 5.21 25.18 0.15
N VAL A 46 4.72 26.17 0.89
CA VAL A 46 5.46 26.87 1.96
C VAL A 46 4.58 27.02 3.20
N GLY A 47 5.19 27.38 4.32
CA GLY A 47 4.48 27.68 5.57
C GLY A 47 4.42 26.52 6.57
N PHE A 48 5.08 25.40 6.28
CA PHE A 48 5.26 24.29 7.21
C PHE A 48 6.52 23.50 6.86
N GLN A 49 6.98 22.68 7.81
CA GLN A 49 8.05 21.71 7.61
C GLN A 49 7.48 20.31 7.71
N ALA A 50 7.92 19.42 6.84
CA ALA A 50 7.54 18.02 6.87
C ALA A 50 8.66 17.16 6.27
N PRO A 51 8.89 15.94 6.78
CA PRO A 51 9.98 15.09 6.30
C PRO A 51 9.68 14.54 4.90
N MET A 52 10.72 14.11 4.19
CA MET A 52 10.59 13.35 2.95
C MET A 52 9.69 12.13 3.14
N GLY A 53 8.81 11.86 2.18
CA GLY A 53 7.84 10.77 2.25
C GLY A 53 6.62 11.04 3.14
N SER A 54 6.56 12.19 3.81
CA SER A 54 5.37 12.54 4.58
C SER A 54 4.20 12.90 3.67
N ARG A 55 3.01 12.51 4.11
CA ARG A 55 1.76 12.78 3.39
C ARG A 55 1.19 14.12 3.82
N CYS A 56 0.53 14.78 2.89
CA CYS A 56 -0.19 16.03 3.09
C CYS A 56 -1.50 16.02 2.32
N GLU A 57 -2.46 16.81 2.78
CA GLU A 57 -3.72 17.05 2.11
C GLU A 57 -3.76 18.48 1.58
N ILE A 58 -4.16 18.60 0.33
CA ILE A 58 -4.36 19.87 -0.35
C ILE A 58 -5.86 20.13 -0.41
N LEU A 59 -6.29 21.22 0.21
CA LEU A 59 -7.69 21.59 0.36
C LEU A 59 -8.11 22.52 -0.77
N GLY A 60 -8.76 21.95 -1.79
CA GLY A 60 -9.47 22.70 -2.83
C GLY A 60 -10.80 23.27 -2.32
N LYS A 61 -11.23 24.41 -2.85
CA LYS A 61 -12.54 24.99 -2.50
C LYS A 61 -13.67 24.07 -2.99
N GLY A 62 -14.41 23.46 -2.06
CA GLY A 62 -15.59 22.63 -2.36
C GLY A 62 -15.28 21.28 -3.02
N GLN A 63 -14.01 20.87 -3.05
CA GLN A 63 -13.57 19.58 -3.58
C GLN A 63 -13.12 18.65 -2.45
N LYS A 64 -13.07 17.34 -2.72
CA LYS A 64 -12.42 16.39 -1.81
C LYS A 64 -10.95 16.77 -1.66
N PRO A 65 -10.36 16.63 -0.46
CA PRO A 65 -8.92 16.83 -0.27
C PRO A 65 -8.12 15.96 -1.24
N ILE A 66 -7.09 16.56 -1.83
CA ILE A 66 -6.15 15.85 -2.71
C ILE A 66 -4.96 15.47 -1.85
N GLU A 67 -4.68 14.18 -1.76
CA GLU A 67 -3.48 13.71 -1.06
C GLU A 67 -2.24 13.92 -1.94
N ALA A 68 -1.15 14.33 -1.29
CA ALA A 68 0.15 14.48 -1.88
C ALA A 68 1.24 14.06 -0.91
N GLU A 69 2.43 13.80 -1.42
CA GLU A 69 3.59 13.40 -0.63
C GLU A 69 4.76 14.35 -0.87
N VAL A 70 5.54 14.61 0.18
CA VAL A 70 6.77 15.39 0.10
C VAL A 70 7.84 14.57 -0.62
N VAL A 71 8.16 14.98 -1.85
CA VAL A 71 9.17 14.35 -2.72
C VAL A 71 10.48 15.12 -2.79
N GLY A 72 10.56 16.27 -2.13
CA GLY A 72 11.77 17.08 -2.09
C GLY A 72 11.56 18.38 -1.31
N PHE A 73 12.64 19.13 -1.12
CA PHE A 73 12.59 20.50 -0.62
C PHE A 73 13.78 21.31 -1.12
N SER A 74 13.63 22.64 -1.12
CA SER A 74 14.70 23.60 -1.39
C SER A 74 14.46 24.84 -0.53
N GLY A 75 15.35 25.08 0.45
CA GLY A 75 15.16 26.11 1.45
C GLY A 75 13.84 25.91 2.21
N GLU A 76 12.95 26.89 2.14
CA GLU A 76 11.62 26.85 2.79
C GLU A 76 10.51 26.25 1.90
N THR A 77 10.83 25.90 0.66
CA THR A 77 9.86 25.33 -0.29
C THR A 77 9.89 23.81 -0.24
N LEU A 78 8.73 23.20 0.00
CA LEU A 78 8.51 21.76 -0.14
C LEU A 78 7.99 21.45 -1.54
N PHE A 79 8.54 20.41 -2.15
CA PHE A 79 8.03 19.84 -3.40
C PHE A 79 7.10 18.68 -3.07
N LEU A 80 5.86 18.75 -3.54
CA LEU A 80 4.83 17.76 -3.30
C LEU A 80 4.45 17.09 -4.62
N MET A 81 4.18 15.79 -4.57
CA MET A 81 3.61 15.06 -5.70
C MET A 81 2.24 14.49 -5.29
N PRO A 82 1.17 14.80 -6.04
CA PRO A 82 -0.16 14.28 -5.72
C PRO A 82 -0.29 12.80 -6.09
N THR A 83 -1.03 12.07 -5.26
CA THR A 83 -1.41 10.67 -5.52
C THR A 83 -2.71 10.59 -6.33
N GLY A 84 -3.50 11.67 -6.37
CA GLY A 84 -4.78 11.75 -7.04
C GLY A 84 -4.87 12.83 -8.13
N ASP A 85 -6.10 13.07 -8.56
CA ASP A 85 -6.42 14.05 -9.60
C ASP A 85 -6.28 15.50 -9.08
N MET A 86 -5.56 16.32 -9.83
CA MET A 86 -5.26 17.72 -9.51
C MET A 86 -6.29 18.72 -10.07
N ARG A 87 -7.30 18.26 -10.80
CA ARG A 87 -8.28 19.15 -11.45
C ARG A 87 -9.00 20.04 -10.44
N GLY A 88 -8.85 21.35 -10.63
CA GLY A 88 -9.50 22.36 -9.79
C GLY A 88 -8.62 22.89 -8.64
N LEU A 89 -7.35 22.48 -8.57
CA LEU A 89 -6.37 23.12 -7.68
C LEU A 89 -6.15 24.59 -8.07
N LEU A 90 -6.17 25.46 -7.06
CA LEU A 90 -5.95 26.89 -7.20
C LEU A 90 -4.65 27.31 -6.48
N PRO A 91 -3.98 28.37 -6.95
CA PRO A 91 -2.91 29.00 -6.19
C PRO A 91 -3.39 29.40 -4.80
N ASN A 92 -2.51 29.30 -3.80
CA ASN A 92 -2.80 29.54 -2.38
C ASN A 92 -3.80 28.57 -1.74
N ALA A 93 -4.15 27.45 -2.38
CA ALA A 93 -4.87 26.38 -1.72
C ALA A 93 -4.09 25.91 -0.48
N LYS A 94 -4.83 25.62 0.61
CA LYS A 94 -4.24 25.24 1.89
C LYS A 94 -3.64 23.85 1.78
N VAL A 95 -2.47 23.67 2.39
CA VAL A 95 -1.79 22.38 2.48
C VAL A 95 -1.65 22.03 3.94
N ARG A 96 -2.10 20.85 4.34
CA ARG A 96 -2.03 20.37 5.71
C ARG A 96 -1.21 19.07 5.76
N PRO A 97 -0.15 18.98 6.58
CA PRO A 97 0.55 17.72 6.79
C PRO A 97 -0.38 16.73 7.51
N ILE A 98 -0.40 15.48 7.05
CA ILE A 98 -1.13 14.40 7.72
C ILE A 98 -0.18 13.79 8.74
N ARG A 99 -0.52 13.91 10.03
CA ARG A 99 0.17 13.18 11.11
C ARG A 99 -0.34 11.74 11.14
N SER A 100 0.08 10.95 10.16
CA SER A 100 -0.14 9.51 10.16
C SER A 100 1.17 8.83 9.83
N ASP A 101 1.57 7.89 10.68
CA ASP A 101 2.52 6.87 10.27
C ASP A 101 1.98 6.25 8.97
N SER A 102 2.83 6.10 7.94
CA SER A 102 2.48 5.53 6.64
C SER A 102 2.17 4.04 6.78
N MET A 103 1.14 3.72 7.55
CA MET A 103 0.69 2.40 7.94
C MET A 103 -0.45 2.00 7.01
N VAL A 104 -0.26 0.88 6.33
CA VAL A 104 -1.26 0.30 5.43
C VAL A 104 -1.97 -0.85 6.14
N PRO A 105 -3.32 -0.91 6.02
CA PRO A 105 -4.06 -2.04 6.58
C PRO A 105 -3.69 -3.31 5.81
N VAL A 106 -3.45 -4.40 6.53
CA VAL A 106 -3.12 -5.72 5.96
C VAL A 106 -3.86 -6.82 6.70
N GLY A 107 -4.01 -7.98 6.08
CA GLY A 107 -4.68 -9.11 6.72
C GLY A 107 -5.13 -10.19 5.73
N GLU A 108 -5.55 -11.34 6.28
CA GLU A 108 -6.06 -12.46 5.47
C GLU A 108 -7.28 -12.08 4.63
N GLY A 109 -8.06 -11.08 5.06
CA GLY A 109 -9.20 -10.54 4.31
C GLY A 109 -8.84 -9.89 2.97
N MET A 110 -7.55 -9.77 2.64
CA MET A 110 -7.05 -9.35 1.33
C MET A 110 -6.99 -10.47 0.28
N LEU A 111 -7.00 -11.74 0.69
CA LEU A 111 -6.98 -12.87 -0.24
C LEU A 111 -8.23 -12.84 -1.13
N GLY A 112 -8.06 -13.00 -2.45
CA GLY A 112 -9.14 -12.90 -3.41
C GLY A 112 -9.57 -11.46 -3.75
N ARG A 113 -8.79 -10.45 -3.33
CA ARG A 113 -9.10 -9.03 -3.51
C ARG A 113 -8.11 -8.34 -4.44
N VAL A 114 -8.62 -7.32 -5.14
CA VAL A 114 -7.83 -6.42 -6.00
C VAL A 114 -7.83 -5.03 -5.37
N ILE A 115 -6.64 -4.45 -5.15
CA ILE A 115 -6.47 -3.12 -4.55
C ILE A 115 -5.52 -2.24 -5.36
N ASP A 116 -5.62 -0.92 -5.19
CA ASP A 116 -4.68 0.05 -5.76
C ASP A 116 -3.47 0.32 -4.85
N GLY A 117 -2.53 1.16 -5.31
CA GLY A 117 -1.34 1.55 -4.54
C GLY A 117 -1.64 2.36 -3.27
N ALA A 118 -2.86 2.85 -3.08
CA ALA A 118 -3.32 3.51 -1.86
C ALA A 118 -4.10 2.56 -0.93
N GLY A 119 -4.21 1.28 -1.28
CA GLY A 119 -4.96 0.28 -0.53
C GLY A 119 -6.47 0.35 -0.72
N LYS A 120 -6.98 1.10 -1.72
CA LYS A 120 -8.41 1.15 -2.06
C LYS A 120 -8.77 -0.06 -2.92
N VAL A 121 -9.94 -0.63 -2.66
CA VAL A 121 -10.46 -1.79 -3.40
C VAL A 121 -10.88 -1.41 -4.82
N LEU A 122 -10.51 -2.24 -5.79
CA LEU A 122 -10.85 -2.08 -7.21
C LEU A 122 -11.89 -3.11 -7.71
N ASP A 123 -12.18 -4.14 -6.92
CA ASP A 123 -13.00 -5.29 -7.32
C ASP A 123 -14.51 -5.14 -7.07
N GLY A 124 -14.95 -4.01 -6.48
CA GLY A 124 -16.38 -3.78 -6.19
C GLY A 124 -16.97 -4.68 -5.09
N LYS A 125 -16.18 -5.51 -4.40
CA LYS A 125 -16.66 -6.46 -3.37
C LYS A 125 -16.87 -5.84 -1.98
N GLY A 126 -16.95 -4.51 -1.91
CA GLY A 126 -17.08 -3.75 -0.65
C GLY A 126 -15.75 -3.59 0.12
N PRO A 127 -15.78 -2.95 1.29
CA PRO A 127 -14.56 -2.61 2.05
C PRO A 127 -13.86 -3.85 2.62
N LEU A 128 -12.54 -3.74 2.81
CA LEU A 128 -11.74 -4.77 3.49
C LEU A 128 -11.97 -4.68 5.00
N LYS A 129 -12.17 -5.82 5.66
CA LYS A 129 -12.23 -5.93 7.12
C LYS A 129 -10.86 -6.37 7.62
N LEU A 130 -10.01 -5.40 7.95
CA LEU A 130 -8.62 -5.63 8.36
C LEU A 130 -8.38 -5.01 9.73
N HIS A 131 -7.63 -5.73 10.55
CA HIS A 131 -7.31 -5.32 11.92
C HIS A 131 -5.85 -4.90 12.06
N ASP A 132 -4.97 -5.56 11.31
CA ASP A 132 -3.54 -5.32 11.37
C ASP A 132 -3.13 -4.20 10.42
N LYS A 133 -2.01 -3.56 10.75
CA LYS A 133 -1.38 -2.54 9.93
C LYS A 133 0.13 -2.76 9.93
N VAL A 134 0.75 -2.52 8.79
CA VAL A 134 2.22 -2.54 8.63
C VAL A 134 2.67 -1.26 7.97
N ALA A 135 3.94 -0.89 8.13
CA ALA A 135 4.49 0.25 7.41
C ALA A 135 4.50 -0.04 5.90
N LEU A 136 4.13 0.96 5.09
CA LEU A 136 4.25 0.92 3.63
C LEU A 136 5.72 0.77 3.20
N HIS A 137 6.61 1.39 3.97
CA HIS A 137 8.04 1.15 3.88
C HIS A 137 8.41 0.05 4.86
N GLY A 138 8.61 -1.17 4.36
CA GLY A 138 9.12 -2.28 5.16
C GLY A 138 10.52 -1.99 5.72
N GLU A 139 10.89 -2.68 6.79
CA GLU A 139 12.23 -2.58 7.36
C GLU A 139 13.19 -3.56 6.67
N PRO A 140 14.39 -3.11 6.24
CA PRO A 140 15.36 -4.00 5.62
C PRO A 140 15.78 -5.13 6.58
N ILE A 141 15.55 -6.38 6.19
CA ILE A 141 16.06 -7.53 6.95
C ILE A 141 17.59 -7.58 6.85
N ASN A 142 18.24 -7.59 8.02
CA ASN A 142 19.68 -7.82 8.16
C ASN A 142 20.08 -9.10 7.37
N PRO A 143 20.98 -9.00 6.38
CA PRO A 143 21.42 -10.15 5.60
C PRO A 143 21.93 -11.33 6.42
N LEU A 144 22.57 -11.07 7.57
CA LEU A 144 23.10 -12.11 8.46
C LEU A 144 22.02 -12.83 9.27
N ALA A 145 20.83 -12.23 9.39
CA ALA A 145 19.66 -12.86 10.00
C ALA A 145 18.86 -13.73 9.01
N ARG A 146 19.24 -13.74 7.72
CA ARG A 146 18.50 -14.49 6.70
C ARG A 146 18.89 -15.97 6.72
N SER A 147 17.86 -16.82 6.67
CA SER A 147 18.05 -18.26 6.46
C SER A 147 18.61 -18.54 5.06
N PRO A 148 19.64 -19.39 4.92
CA PRO A 148 20.10 -19.86 3.62
C PRO A 148 18.99 -20.61 2.86
N ILE A 149 19.03 -20.52 1.53
CA ILE A 149 18.09 -21.22 0.65
C ILE A 149 18.47 -22.70 0.59
N LYS A 150 17.70 -23.55 1.28
CA LYS A 150 17.95 -25.01 1.36
C LYS A 150 16.81 -25.87 0.80
N LYS A 151 15.62 -25.28 0.64
CA LYS A 151 14.42 -25.99 0.18
C LYS A 151 14.07 -25.53 -1.24
N HIS A 152 13.73 -26.50 -2.08
CA HIS A 152 13.23 -26.23 -3.42
C HIS A 152 11.84 -25.60 -3.33
N LEU A 153 11.52 -24.73 -4.28
CA LEU A 153 10.20 -24.20 -4.53
C LEU A 153 9.73 -24.76 -5.86
N ASP A 154 8.71 -25.63 -5.82
CA ASP A 154 8.05 -26.06 -7.05
C ASP A 154 7.19 -24.91 -7.58
N VAL A 155 7.52 -24.42 -8.77
CA VAL A 155 6.78 -23.31 -9.43
C VAL A 155 5.76 -23.79 -10.44
N GLY A 156 5.55 -25.11 -10.54
CA GLY A 156 4.59 -25.75 -11.45
C GLY A 156 4.92 -25.64 -12.94
N VAL A 157 6.15 -25.26 -13.27
CA VAL A 157 6.65 -25.17 -14.66
C VAL A 157 7.81 -26.13 -14.82
N GLN A 158 7.56 -27.25 -15.50
CA GLN A 158 8.50 -28.39 -15.60
C GLN A 158 9.90 -27.97 -16.03
N THR A 159 10.01 -27.13 -17.07
CA THR A 159 11.31 -26.64 -17.58
C THR A 159 12.06 -25.83 -16.53
N ILE A 160 11.36 -25.01 -15.74
CA ILE A 160 12.00 -24.23 -14.66
C ILE A 160 12.43 -25.18 -13.54
N ASN A 161 11.54 -26.04 -13.05
CA ASN A 161 11.85 -26.96 -11.96
C ASN A 161 13.04 -27.88 -12.27
N SER A 162 13.14 -28.36 -13.52
CA SER A 162 14.15 -29.34 -13.95
C SER A 162 15.48 -28.72 -14.38
N LEU A 163 15.47 -27.56 -15.06
CA LEU A 163 16.69 -26.97 -15.64
C LEU A 163 17.18 -25.74 -14.87
N LEU A 164 16.28 -25.03 -14.20
CA LEU A 164 16.53 -23.73 -13.55
C LEU A 164 15.92 -23.71 -12.14
N SER A 165 16.18 -24.74 -11.34
CA SER A 165 15.50 -24.97 -10.07
C SER A 165 15.55 -23.73 -9.16
N ILE A 166 14.37 -23.36 -8.64
CA ILE A 166 14.19 -22.20 -7.77
C ILE A 166 14.08 -22.68 -6.32
N GLY A 167 14.71 -21.96 -5.39
CA GLY A 167 14.60 -22.23 -3.96
C GLY A 167 13.69 -21.23 -3.22
N ARG A 168 13.19 -21.65 -2.06
CA ARG A 168 12.33 -20.80 -1.20
C ARG A 168 13.12 -19.60 -0.67
N GLY A 169 12.60 -18.39 -0.92
CA GLY A 169 13.27 -17.12 -0.59
C GLY A 169 14.26 -16.63 -1.65
N GLN A 170 14.38 -17.33 -2.80
CA GLN A 170 15.16 -16.84 -3.93
C GLN A 170 14.44 -15.68 -4.63
N ARG A 171 15.22 -14.70 -5.09
CA ARG A 171 14.71 -13.59 -5.92
C ARG A 171 15.17 -13.82 -7.34
N MET A 172 14.22 -13.87 -8.27
CA MET A 172 14.46 -14.18 -9.68
C MET A 172 13.96 -13.03 -10.57
N GLY A 173 14.72 -12.73 -11.62
CA GLY A 173 14.28 -11.83 -12.68
C GLY A 173 13.64 -12.60 -13.82
N LEU A 174 12.49 -12.12 -14.32
CA LEU A 174 11.88 -12.60 -15.56
C LEU A 174 12.08 -11.54 -16.65
N PHE A 175 13.04 -11.77 -17.54
CA PHE A 175 13.31 -10.89 -18.67
C PHE A 175 12.50 -11.36 -19.89
N ALA A 176 11.55 -10.54 -20.33
CA ALA A 176 10.65 -10.89 -21.42
C ALA A 176 10.29 -9.66 -22.26
N GLY A 177 10.14 -9.86 -23.57
CA GLY A 177 9.57 -8.87 -24.49
C GLY A 177 8.04 -8.88 -24.50
N SER A 178 7.44 -8.03 -25.33
CA SER A 178 6.00 -8.06 -25.58
C SER A 178 5.61 -9.30 -26.39
N GLY A 179 4.51 -9.97 -26.03
CA GLY A 179 3.93 -11.07 -26.81
C GLY A 179 4.65 -12.43 -26.70
N VAL A 180 5.71 -12.56 -25.89
CA VAL A 180 6.47 -13.82 -25.75
C VAL A 180 5.87 -14.80 -24.74
N GLY A 181 4.68 -14.52 -24.21
CA GLY A 181 4.03 -15.35 -23.20
C GLY A 181 4.33 -15.00 -21.73
N LYS A 182 4.86 -13.79 -21.44
CA LYS A 182 5.14 -13.30 -20.07
C LYS A 182 3.95 -13.53 -19.12
N SER A 183 2.78 -13.02 -19.50
CA SER A 183 1.60 -13.06 -18.65
C SER A 183 1.08 -14.49 -18.46
N VAL A 184 1.12 -15.31 -19.51
CA VAL A 184 0.72 -16.73 -19.43
C VAL A 184 1.63 -17.50 -18.46
N LEU A 185 2.95 -17.30 -18.55
CA LEU A 185 3.90 -17.93 -17.64
C LEU A 185 3.67 -17.50 -16.18
N LEU A 186 3.46 -16.21 -15.94
CA LEU A 186 3.11 -15.72 -14.60
C LEU A 186 1.80 -16.36 -14.12
N GLY A 187 0.78 -16.44 -14.97
CA GLY A 187 -0.47 -17.16 -14.66
C GLY A 187 -0.24 -18.61 -14.24
N MET A 188 0.56 -19.35 -15.02
CA MET A 188 0.93 -20.73 -14.68
C MET A 188 1.61 -20.81 -13.32
N MET A 189 2.61 -19.95 -13.05
CA MET A 189 3.29 -19.92 -11.76
C MET A 189 2.30 -19.57 -10.62
N THR A 190 1.41 -18.60 -10.82
CA THR A 190 0.43 -18.24 -9.79
C THR A 190 -0.58 -19.35 -9.49
N ARG A 191 -0.91 -20.22 -10.46
CA ARG A 191 -1.81 -21.35 -10.19
C ARG A 191 -1.08 -22.53 -9.56
N PHE A 192 0.09 -22.87 -10.09
CA PHE A 192 0.72 -24.16 -9.85
C PHE A 192 1.91 -24.11 -8.87
N THR A 193 2.35 -22.94 -8.42
CA THR A 193 3.43 -22.84 -7.41
C THR A 193 2.96 -23.34 -6.05
N GLU A 194 3.82 -24.10 -5.36
CA GLU A 194 3.63 -24.53 -3.96
C GLU A 194 3.96 -23.41 -2.96
N ALA A 195 3.17 -22.35 -2.98
CA ALA A 195 3.21 -21.24 -2.01
C ALA A 195 1.90 -21.17 -1.20
N ASP A 196 1.94 -20.72 0.04
CA ASP A 196 0.72 -20.56 0.84
C ASP A 196 -0.09 -19.34 0.36
N VAL A 197 0.59 -18.27 -0.03
CA VAL A 197 -0.01 -17.00 -0.46
C VAL A 197 0.71 -16.48 -1.70
N ILE A 198 -0.04 -15.81 -2.57
CA ILE A 198 0.50 -15.18 -3.76
C ILE A 198 0.17 -13.69 -3.70
N VAL A 199 1.14 -12.85 -3.98
CA VAL A 199 0.95 -11.40 -4.08
C VAL A 199 1.39 -10.99 -5.47
N VAL A 200 0.50 -10.34 -6.23
CA VAL A 200 0.79 -9.95 -7.61
C VAL A 200 0.79 -8.43 -7.71
N GLY A 201 1.96 -7.85 -7.97
CA GLY A 201 2.10 -6.42 -8.27
C GLY A 201 1.98 -6.15 -9.77
N LEU A 202 0.85 -5.57 -10.21
CA LEU A 202 0.62 -5.14 -11.60
C LEU A 202 0.89 -3.63 -11.73
N ILE A 203 2.13 -3.27 -12.01
CA ILE A 203 2.61 -1.89 -11.95
C ILE A 203 2.91 -1.32 -13.34
N GLY A 204 2.21 -0.25 -13.71
CA GLY A 204 2.43 0.44 -14.98
C GLY A 204 1.95 -0.31 -16.23
N GLU A 205 1.28 -1.44 -16.06
CA GLU A 205 0.59 -2.15 -17.15
C GLU A 205 -0.64 -1.35 -17.62
N ARG A 206 -1.14 -1.63 -18.83
CA ARG A 206 -2.36 -0.95 -19.30
C ARG A 206 -3.58 -1.50 -18.55
N GLY A 207 -4.58 -0.67 -18.25
CA GLY A 207 -5.78 -1.09 -17.50
C GLY A 207 -6.52 -2.30 -18.09
N ARG A 208 -6.57 -2.41 -19.43
CA ARG A 208 -7.14 -3.59 -20.11
C ARG A 208 -6.32 -4.87 -19.89
N GLU A 209 -4.99 -4.76 -19.86
CA GLU A 209 -4.07 -5.87 -19.65
C GLU A 209 -4.11 -6.34 -18.19
N VAL A 210 -4.31 -5.42 -17.25
CA VAL A 210 -4.60 -5.73 -15.84
C VAL A 210 -5.89 -6.54 -15.71
N LYS A 211 -6.96 -6.09 -16.38
CA LYS A 211 -8.25 -6.79 -16.36
C LYS A 211 -8.14 -8.19 -16.97
N GLU A 212 -7.56 -8.30 -18.16
CA GLU A 212 -7.29 -9.58 -18.85
C GLU A 212 -6.46 -10.52 -17.96
N PHE A 213 -5.42 -10.01 -17.29
CA PHE A 213 -4.62 -10.82 -16.39
C PHE A 213 -5.44 -11.40 -15.22
N ILE A 214 -6.31 -10.60 -14.62
CA ILE A 214 -7.11 -11.05 -13.46
C ILE A 214 -8.20 -12.04 -13.89
N GLU A 215 -8.93 -11.73 -14.96
CA GLU A 215 -10.09 -12.52 -15.39
C GLU A 215 -9.70 -13.79 -16.16
N ASP A 216 -8.82 -13.66 -17.15
CA ASP A 216 -8.53 -14.74 -18.11
C ASP A 216 -7.28 -15.54 -17.74
N ILE A 217 -6.28 -14.88 -17.15
CA ILE A 217 -5.00 -15.52 -16.84
C ILE A 217 -5.00 -16.07 -15.43
N LEU A 218 -5.31 -15.27 -14.41
CA LEU A 218 -5.27 -15.72 -13.02
C LEU A 218 -6.48 -16.63 -12.73
N GLY A 219 -7.67 -16.24 -13.20
CA GLY A 219 -8.93 -16.95 -13.01
C GLY A 219 -9.36 -17.00 -11.54
N GLU A 220 -10.54 -17.59 -11.29
CA GLU A 220 -11.09 -17.66 -9.93
C GLU A 220 -10.21 -18.45 -8.96
N GLU A 221 -9.65 -19.57 -9.43
CA GLU A 221 -8.79 -20.45 -8.63
C GLU A 221 -7.52 -19.73 -8.19
N GLY A 222 -6.78 -19.12 -9.13
CA GLY A 222 -5.57 -18.36 -8.83
C GLY A 222 -5.88 -17.14 -7.96
N MET A 223 -7.00 -16.47 -8.21
CA MET A 223 -7.40 -15.28 -7.46
C MET A 223 -7.69 -15.61 -5.99
N SER A 224 -8.33 -16.74 -5.69
CA SER A 224 -8.72 -17.13 -4.32
C SER A 224 -7.59 -17.14 -3.29
N ARG A 225 -6.36 -17.43 -3.75
CA ARG A 225 -5.11 -17.48 -2.95
C ARG A 225 -4.18 -16.30 -3.20
N SER A 226 -4.62 -15.33 -4.02
CA SER A 226 -3.82 -14.19 -4.43
C SER A 226 -4.33 -12.88 -3.85
N VAL A 227 -3.41 -11.96 -3.57
CA VAL A 227 -3.70 -10.53 -3.40
C VAL A 227 -3.14 -9.78 -4.59
N VAL A 228 -3.98 -9.07 -5.34
CA VAL A 228 -3.54 -8.31 -6.52
C VAL A 228 -3.46 -6.84 -6.17
N VAL A 229 -2.26 -6.25 -6.30
CA VAL A 229 -2.05 -4.80 -6.19
C VAL A 229 -1.84 -4.24 -7.59
N ALA A 230 -2.82 -3.49 -8.09
CA ALA A 230 -2.81 -2.94 -9.43
C ALA A 230 -2.66 -1.41 -9.41
N SER A 231 -1.60 -0.91 -10.04
CA SER A 231 -1.43 0.52 -10.29
C SER A 231 -1.13 0.72 -11.78
N PRO A 232 -2.15 0.89 -12.63
CA PRO A 232 -1.97 0.93 -14.08
C PRO A 232 -1.22 2.18 -14.57
N ALA A 233 -0.91 2.22 -15.87
CA ALA A 233 -0.07 3.24 -16.49
C ALA A 233 -0.59 4.69 -16.38
N ASP A 234 -1.90 4.87 -16.21
CA ASP A 234 -2.57 6.16 -16.05
C ASP A 234 -2.51 6.72 -14.62
N HIS A 235 -2.09 5.92 -13.65
CA HIS A 235 -1.81 6.39 -12.29
C HIS A 235 -0.53 7.24 -12.22
N SER A 236 -0.44 8.09 -11.19
CA SER A 236 0.77 8.90 -10.97
C SER A 236 2.00 8.01 -10.73
N PRO A 237 3.22 8.49 -11.06
CA PRO A 237 4.45 7.74 -10.78
C PRO A 237 4.58 7.34 -9.31
N LEU A 238 4.19 8.22 -8.40
CA LEU A 238 4.18 7.95 -6.96
C LEU A 238 3.22 6.81 -6.60
N MET A 239 2.01 6.80 -7.17
CA MET A 239 1.05 5.71 -6.95
C MET A 239 1.58 4.36 -7.45
N ARG A 240 2.31 4.34 -8.58
CA ARG A 240 2.96 3.13 -9.09
C ARG A 240 4.06 2.62 -8.17
N LEU A 241 4.85 3.53 -7.60
CA LEU A 241 5.84 3.19 -6.58
C LEU A 241 5.17 2.61 -5.33
N HIS A 242 4.08 3.24 -4.86
CA HIS A 242 3.31 2.74 -3.73
C HIS A 242 2.71 1.37 -3.99
N GLY A 243 2.22 1.10 -5.20
CA GLY A 243 1.74 -0.23 -5.57
C GLY A 243 2.80 -1.32 -5.39
N ALA A 244 4.05 -1.05 -5.81
CA ALA A 244 5.15 -2.00 -5.62
C ALA A 244 5.54 -2.17 -4.13
N MET A 245 5.57 -1.06 -3.38
CA MET A 245 5.86 -1.06 -1.95
C MET A 245 4.78 -1.82 -1.16
N LEU A 246 3.51 -1.54 -1.44
CA LEU A 246 2.36 -2.19 -0.81
C LEU A 246 2.34 -3.69 -1.09
N ALA A 247 2.57 -4.10 -2.35
CA ALA A 247 2.70 -5.52 -2.69
C ALA A 247 3.82 -6.20 -1.88
N THR A 248 4.95 -5.52 -1.72
CA THR A 248 6.06 -6.00 -0.89
C THR A 248 5.62 -6.11 0.57
N SER A 249 5.08 -5.07 1.19
CA SER A 249 4.62 -5.07 2.59
C SER A 249 3.57 -6.14 2.87
N ILE A 250 2.66 -6.42 1.93
CA ILE A 250 1.68 -7.51 2.06
C ILE A 250 2.39 -8.87 2.07
N ALA A 251 3.37 -9.07 1.17
CA ALA A 251 4.16 -10.29 1.16
C ALA A 251 4.99 -10.47 2.44
N GLU A 252 5.55 -9.39 2.98
CA GLU A 252 6.27 -9.40 4.25
C GLU A 252 5.36 -9.75 5.42
N TYR A 253 4.16 -9.18 5.48
CA TYR A 253 3.16 -9.51 6.49
C TYR A 253 2.86 -11.02 6.53
N PHE A 254 2.58 -11.64 5.37
CA PHE A 254 2.31 -13.08 5.32
C PHE A 254 3.56 -13.92 5.64
N ARG A 255 4.75 -13.49 5.18
CA ARG A 255 6.03 -14.11 5.55
C ARG A 255 6.23 -14.13 7.06
N ASP A 256 5.92 -13.03 7.75
CA ASP A 256 6.10 -12.90 9.20
C ASP A 256 5.09 -13.75 9.99
N GLN A 257 3.97 -14.13 9.34
CA GLN A 257 3.05 -15.17 9.83
C GLN A 257 3.51 -16.60 9.53
N GLY A 258 4.72 -16.77 8.99
CA GLY A 258 5.30 -18.06 8.65
C GLY A 258 4.83 -18.65 7.31
N LYS A 259 4.05 -17.90 6.52
CA LYS A 259 3.57 -18.34 5.21
C LYS A 259 4.68 -18.29 4.16
N GLN A 260 4.68 -19.23 3.24
CA GLN A 260 5.49 -19.18 2.03
C GLN A 260 4.79 -18.30 1.00
N VAL A 261 5.42 -17.20 0.60
CA VAL A 261 4.81 -16.22 -0.31
C VAL A 261 5.52 -16.21 -1.65
N LEU A 262 4.75 -16.23 -2.74
CA LEU A 262 5.22 -15.88 -4.07
C LEU A 262 4.83 -14.41 -4.34
N LEU A 263 5.81 -13.55 -4.58
CA LEU A 263 5.64 -12.15 -4.98
C LEU A 263 6.15 -11.95 -6.41
#